data_AF-A0A3D5FQ53-F1
#
_entry.id   AF-A0A3D5FQ53-F1
#
_cell.length_a   1.000
_cell.length_b   1.000
_cell.length_c   1.000
_cell.angle_alpha   90.00
_cell.angle_beta   90.00
_cell.angle_gamma   90.00
#
_symmetry.space_group_name_H-M   'P 1'
#
loop_
_entity.id
_entity.type
_entity.pdbx_description
1 polymer ?
#
loop_
_entity_poly.entity_id
_entity_poly.type
_entity_poly.pdbx_seq_one_letter_code
_entity_poly.pdbx_strand_id
1 'polypeptide(L)'
;MQTPIAFVANFDLVHAQGVDVSDSGICFETSEDLQFELEFETEGQAHQYTAHLAWMQKVESGNSRWEFRLVSDETSGLLSVKKLLEVPEIEMDVEE
;
A
#
# COMPACT_ATOMS: atom_id res chain seq x y z
N MET A 1 12.46 -14.69 8.15
CA MET A 1 12.60 -14.36 6.73
C MET A 1 12.08 -12.94 6.53
N GLN A 2 12.76 -12.11 5.75
CA GLN A 2 12.21 -10.83 5.30
C GLN A 2 11.60 -11.08 3.92
N THR A 3 10.29 -10.89 3.80
CA THR A 3 9.58 -11.04 2.52
C THR A 3 9.31 -9.64 1.98
N PRO A 4 9.77 -9.30 0.76
CA PRO A 4 9.40 -8.04 0.14
C PRO A 4 7.89 -8.06 -0.15
N ILE A 5 7.22 -6.97 0.18
CA ILE A 5 5.80 -6.76 -0.06
C ILE A 5 5.67 -5.48 -0.89
N ALA A 6 5.01 -5.58 -2.04
CA ALA A 6 4.59 -4.44 -2.83
C ALA A 6 3.07 -4.27 -2.66
N PHE A 7 2.58 -3.03 -2.59
CA PHE A 7 1.14 -2.79 -2.50
C PHE A 7 0.76 -1.44 -3.09
N VAL A 8 -0.51 -1.33 -3.48
CA VAL A 8 -1.13 -0.08 -3.95
C VAL A 8 -2.49 0.08 -3.30
N ALA A 9 -2.82 1.32 -2.93
CA ALA A 9 -4.17 1.68 -2.51
C ALA A 9 -5.13 1.58 -3.70
N ASN A 10 -6.25 0.89 -3.51
CA ASN A 10 -7.31 0.74 -4.50
C ASN A 10 -8.59 1.44 -4.02
N PHE A 11 -8.46 2.72 -3.70
CA PHE A 11 -9.57 3.61 -3.36
C PHE A 11 -9.25 5.03 -3.84
N ASP A 12 -10.30 5.80 -4.10
CA ASP A 12 -10.19 7.20 -4.50
C ASP A 12 -10.36 8.11 -3.26
N LEU A 13 -11.57 8.63 -3.06
CA LEU A 13 -11.90 9.52 -1.96
C LEU A 13 -12.40 8.73 -0.75
N VAL A 14 -11.74 8.92 0.39
CA VAL A 14 -12.16 8.36 1.68
C VAL A 14 -12.90 9.43 2.48
N HIS A 15 -14.12 9.12 2.93
CA HIS A 15 -14.83 9.98 3.87
C HIS A 15 -14.44 9.59 5.29
N ALA A 16 -13.96 10.56 6.07
CA ALA A 16 -13.47 10.34 7.42
C ALA A 16 -14.01 11.42 8.38
N GLN A 17 -14.11 11.05 9.65
CA GLN A 17 -14.51 11.91 10.75
C GLN A 17 -13.27 12.22 11.61
N GLY A 18 -13.00 13.50 11.84
CA GLY A 18 -11.94 13.93 12.76
C GLY A 18 -12.24 13.50 14.19
N VAL A 19 -11.25 12.90 14.84
CA VAL A 19 -11.27 12.45 16.25
C VAL A 19 -10.52 13.45 17.13
N ASP A 20 -9.35 13.90 16.68
CA ASP A 20 -8.54 14.92 17.34
C ASP A 20 -7.85 15.77 16.27
N VAL A 21 -8.10 17.07 16.27
CA VAL A 21 -7.65 17.99 15.22
C VAL A 21 -7.00 19.20 15.88
N SER A 22 -5.75 19.45 15.51
CA SER A 22 -4.95 20.55 16.02
C SER A 22 -4.06 21.13 14.93
N ASP A 23 -3.42 22.26 15.22
CA ASP A 23 -2.48 22.91 14.29
C ASP A 23 -1.23 22.06 14.00
N SER A 24 -0.93 21.06 14.84
CA SER A 24 0.25 20.19 14.71
C SER A 24 -0.06 18.79 14.17
N GLY A 25 -1.32 18.42 14.04
CA GLY A 25 -1.69 17.08 13.60
C GLY A 25 -3.19 16.81 13.56
N ILE A 26 -3.55 15.75 12.83
CA ILE A 26 -4.93 15.31 12.61
C ILE A 26 -5.02 13.81 12.88
N CYS A 27 -5.93 13.42 13.75
CA CYS A 27 -6.40 12.07 13.96
C CYS A 27 -7.84 11.96 13.45
N PHE A 28 -8.14 10.93 12.68
CA PHE A 28 -9.46 10.70 12.11
C PHE A 28 -9.78 9.21 12.09
N GLU A 29 -11.06 8.90 11.94
CA GLU A 29 -11.57 7.54 11.75
C GLU A 29 -12.48 7.49 10.52
N THR A 30 -12.59 6.31 9.91
CA THR A 30 -13.54 6.05 8.83
C THR A 30 -14.18 4.69 9.06
N SER A 31 -15.45 4.56 8.69
CA SER A 31 -16.16 3.28 8.66
C SER A 31 -15.92 2.51 7.35
N GLU A 32 -15.25 3.14 6.38
CA GLU A 32 -14.92 2.50 5.11
C GLU A 32 -13.76 1.51 5.30
N ASP A 33 -13.90 0.31 4.72
CA ASP A 33 -12.80 -0.64 4.62
C ASP A 33 -11.83 -0.17 3.52
N LEU A 34 -10.64 0.30 3.92
CA LEU A 34 -9.64 0.79 2.97
C LEU A 34 -9.03 -0.37 2.18
N GLN A 35 -9.38 -0.48 0.90
CA GLN A 35 -8.96 -1.56 0.02
C GLN A 35 -7.58 -1.33 -0.61
N PHE A 36 -6.76 -2.37 -0.62
CA PHE A 36 -5.43 -2.40 -1.22
C PHE A 36 -5.27 -3.65 -2.09
N GLU A 37 -4.39 -3.56 -3.09
CA GLU A 37 -3.82 -4.74 -3.74
C GLU A 37 -2.40 -4.96 -3.23
N LEU A 38 -2.10 -6.20 -2.87
CA LEU A 38 -0.80 -6.64 -2.36
C LEU A 38 -0.19 -7.67 -3.30
N GLU A 39 1.13 -7.67 -3.40
CA GLU A 39 1.91 -8.77 -3.95
C GLU A 39 3.09 -9.08 -3.04
N PHE A 40 3.29 -10.36 -2.76
CA PHE A 40 4.46 -10.84 -2.02
C PHE A 40 4.81 -12.28 -2.42
N GLU A 41 6.06 -12.65 -2.22
CA GLU A 41 6.54 -14.01 -2.50
C GLU A 41 6.60 -14.84 -1.21
N THR A 42 5.96 -16.01 -1.20
CA THR A 42 6.16 -17.02 -0.16
C THR A 42 6.35 -18.38 -0.81
N GLU A 43 7.24 -19.20 -0.25
CA GLU A 43 7.53 -20.55 -0.77
C GLU A 43 7.96 -20.56 -2.26
N GLY A 44 8.55 -19.47 -2.76
CA GLY A 44 8.97 -19.32 -4.16
C GLY A 44 7.82 -19.04 -5.14
N GLN A 45 6.62 -18.71 -4.62
CA GLN A 45 5.45 -18.36 -5.41
C GLN A 45 5.04 -16.91 -5.13
N ALA A 46 4.81 -16.15 -6.19
CA ALA A 46 4.23 -14.81 -6.08
C ALA A 46 2.72 -14.95 -5.85
N HIS A 47 2.22 -14.29 -4.81
CA HIS A 47 0.80 -14.21 -4.52
C HIS A 47 0.32 -12.78 -4.63
N GLN A 48 -0.87 -12.62 -5.21
CA GLN A 48 -1.56 -11.34 -5.28
C GLN A 48 -2.88 -11.44 -4.51
N TYR A 49 -3.20 -10.39 -3.76
CA TYR A 49 -4.44 -10.33 -2.99
C TYR A 49 -5.02 -8.92 -2.98
N THR A 50 -6.35 -8.86 -2.96
CA THR A 50 -7.08 -7.72 -2.43
C THR A 50 -7.14 -7.84 -0.90
N ALA A 51 -6.91 -6.76 -0.17
CA ALA A 51 -6.94 -6.74 1.29
C ALA A 51 -7.45 -5.41 1.84
N HIS A 52 -7.87 -5.44 3.11
CA HIS A 52 -8.24 -4.24 3.85
C HIS A 52 -7.19 -3.89 4.90
N LEU A 53 -6.93 -2.60 5.12
CA LEU A 53 -6.11 -2.15 6.24
C LEU A 53 -6.79 -2.52 7.56
N ALA A 54 -6.11 -3.28 8.42
CA ALA A 54 -6.57 -3.62 9.76
C ALA A 54 -6.11 -2.57 10.78
N TRP A 55 -4.83 -2.18 10.72
CA TRP A 55 -4.29 -1.06 11.50
C TRP A 55 -2.92 -0.62 10.96
N MET A 56 -2.50 0.58 11.39
CA MET A 56 -1.16 1.10 11.19
C MET A 56 -0.67 1.78 12.46
N GLN A 57 0.61 1.60 12.79
CA GLN A 57 1.24 2.30 13.91
C GLN A 57 2.71 2.62 13.60
N LYS A 58 3.20 3.77 14.07
CA LYS A 58 4.63 4.04 14.14
C LYS A 58 5.27 3.20 15.25
N VAL A 59 6.34 2.48 14.92
CA VAL A 59 7.14 1.73 15.89
C VAL A 59 8.38 2.55 16.30
N GLU A 60 9.00 2.20 17.43
CA GLU A 60 10.13 2.94 18.02
C GLU A 60 11.31 3.16 17.06
N SER A 61 11.50 2.27 16.10
CA SER A 61 12.53 2.40 15.07
C SER A 61 12.25 3.49 14.01
N GLY A 62 11.13 4.22 14.11
CA GLY A 62 10.68 5.21 13.13
C GLY A 62 9.94 4.61 11.93
N ASN A 63 9.96 3.29 11.77
CA ASN A 63 9.20 2.59 10.74
C ASN A 63 7.70 2.64 11.05
N SER A 64 6.87 2.55 10.01
CA SER A 64 5.45 2.26 10.19
C SER A 64 5.24 0.75 10.08
N ARG A 65 4.53 0.16 11.03
CA ARG A 65 4.03 -1.21 10.94
C ARG A 65 2.57 -1.16 10.49
N TRP A 66 2.24 -2.01 9.53
CA TRP A 66 0.94 -2.08 8.89
C TRP A 66 0.46 -3.53 8.97
N GLU A 67 -0.81 -3.72 9.28
CA GLU A 67 -1.46 -5.02 9.20
C GLU A 67 -2.58 -4.95 8.17
N PHE A 68 -2.63 -5.96 7.31
CA PHE A 68 -3.66 -6.13 6.30
C PHE A 68 -4.44 -7.43 6.56
N ARG A 69 -5.74 -7.37 6.35
CA ARG A 69 -6.63 -8.53 6.33
C ARG A 69 -6.90 -8.90 4.87
N LEU A 70 -6.42 -10.06 4.44
CA LEU A 70 -6.64 -10.56 3.09
C LEU A 70 -8.13 -10.83 2.85
N VAL A 71 -8.64 -10.43 1.70
CA VAL A 71 -10.07 -10.52 1.34
C VAL A 71 -10.28 -11.50 0.19
N SER A 72 -9.51 -11.37 -0.89
CA SER A 72 -9.58 -12.24 -2.08
C SER A 72 -8.24 -12.33 -2.78
N ASP A 73 -8.03 -13.41 -3.55
CA ASP A 73 -6.91 -13.59 -4.48
C ASP A 73 -7.18 -12.96 -5.86
N GLU A 74 -8.42 -12.55 -6.13
CA GLU A 74 -8.76 -11.73 -7.29
C GLU A 74 -8.33 -10.26 -7.07
N THR A 75 -7.65 -9.69 -8.07
CA THR A 75 -7.21 -8.28 -8.10
C THR A 75 -7.69 -7.59 -9.37
N SER A 76 -7.81 -6.25 -9.34
CA SER A 76 -8.11 -5.46 -10.54
C SER A 76 -6.90 -5.31 -11.48
N GLY A 77 -5.70 -5.68 -11.01
CA GLY A 77 -4.45 -5.57 -11.73
C GLY A 77 -3.82 -4.17 -11.64
N LEU A 78 -4.34 -3.29 -10.78
CA LEU A 78 -3.82 -1.95 -10.56
C LEU A 78 -2.34 -1.98 -10.16
N LEU A 79 -1.96 -2.90 -9.27
CA LEU A 79 -0.57 -3.05 -8.83
C LEU A 79 0.35 -3.43 -10.00
N SER A 80 -0.10 -4.35 -10.85
CA SER A 80 0.64 -4.79 -12.04
C SER A 80 0.85 -3.63 -13.03
N VAL A 81 -0.18 -2.81 -13.24
CA VAL A 81 -0.09 -1.61 -14.10
C VAL A 81 0.88 -0.60 -13.51
N LYS A 82 0.82 -0.33 -12.20
CA LYS A 82 1.74 0.61 -11.54
C LYS A 82 3.20 0.19 -11.68
N LYS A 83 3.49 -1.10 -11.48
CA LYS A 83 4.84 -1.66 -11.66
C LYS A 83 5.37 -1.51 -13.10
N LEU A 84 4.50 -1.61 -14.11
CA LEU A 84 4.90 -1.39 -15.50
C LEU A 84 5.17 0.09 -15.81
N LEU A 85 4.51 1.01 -15.12
CA LEU A 85 4.69 2.46 -15.28
C LEU A 85 5.89 3.00 -14.50
N GLU A 86 6.38 2.28 -13.50
CA GLU A 86 7.70 2.50 -12.88
C GLU A 86 8.82 2.06 -13.85
N VAL A 87 8.88 2.68 -15.03
CA VAL A 87 10.00 2.52 -15.95
C VAL A 87 11.18 3.33 -15.35
N PRO A 88 12.39 2.76 -15.21
CA PRO A 88 13.55 3.54 -14.83
C PRO A 88 13.75 4.66 -15.86
N GLU A 89 14.00 5.90 -15.39
CA GLU A 89 14.43 6.98 -16.27
C GLU A 89 15.60 6.46 -17.09
N ILE A 90 15.40 6.28 -18.40
CA ILE A 90 16.50 5.93 -19.29
C ILE A 90 17.39 7.17 -19.30
N GLU A 91 18.51 7.12 -18.58
CA GLU A 91 19.62 8.05 -18.78
C GLU A 91 20.07 7.86 -20.23
N MET A 92 19.60 8.74 -21.11
CA MET A 92 20.15 8.86 -22.44
C MET A 92 21.51 9.53 -22.30
N ASP A 93 22.57 8.74 -22.30
CA ASP A 93 23.91 9.25 -22.56
C ASP A 93 23.91 9.89 -23.95
N VAL A 94 23.84 11.22 -23.97
CA VAL A 94 24.10 12.00 -25.17
C VAL A 94 25.62 12.02 -25.33
N GLU A 95 26.16 11.10 -26.13
CA GLU A 95 27.53 11.23 -26.62
C GLU A 95 27.59 12.45 -27.55
N GLU A 96 28.30 13.50 -27.13
CA GLU A 96 28.65 14.69 -27.93
C GLU A 96 29.67 14.39 -29.03
#